data_AF-A0A8T3P9S6-F1
#
_entry.id   AF-A0A8T3P9S6-F1
#
_cell.length_a   1.000
_cell.length_b   1.000
_cell.length_c   1.000
_cell.angle_alpha   90.00
_cell.angle_beta   90.00
_cell.angle_gamma   90.00
#
_symmetry.space_group_name_H-M   'P 1'
#
loop_
_entity.id
_entity.type
_entity.pdbx_description
1 polymer ?
#
loop_
_entity_poly.entity_id
_entity_poly.type
_entity_poly.pdbx_seq_one_letter_code
_entity_poly.pdbx_strand_id
1 'polypeptide(L)'
;MRDDGHMEPGAWPGHGPHLGASAFPPIADYAFLSDCETTALVAPSGSVEWLCLPRMDSPSVFGSILDRDGGSFRFGPADVMVPAARRYLPGTMVLETSWSTSTGWIIVRDVLLFGPWRHEKERSRSQRRAPTDYDAEHVLLRMVRCVNGEVQLTLDCEPVFDYGRRLGSWEYSDHDYHQVTCRTEGIDLGLTLTSDLNIGFEGPRAIGRSLIKEGESRFCALSWGSATPPRATGEAYRRLVWTAHHWQHWLARGTFPDHPWRAYLERSALTLKGLTYAPTGAVIAAATTSLPETPGGERNWDYRFSWIRDSTFALWGLYTLGFDWEANDYLYFIADVAERDTELQIMYGIDGERALDEQILEHLSGYEGARPVRAGNAAYGQRQHDVWGAVLDSVYLHTKSRDRLDERIWPILVRQVEAALTHWRERDRGIWEVRGEPKHFTSSKVMCWVAADRGARLARLRGDDALANRWQAAADEIHADVCA
;
A
#
# COMPACT_ATOMS: atom_id res chain seq x y z
N MET A 1 32.16 -58.44 24.19
CA MET A 1 32.09 -57.85 25.56
C MET A 1 32.43 -56.38 25.37
N ARG A 2 31.43 -55.53 25.11
CA ARG A 2 30.62 -54.79 26.10
C ARG A 2 31.51 -54.11 27.13
N ASP A 3 31.66 -52.80 27.00
CA ASP A 3 31.72 -51.93 28.16
C ASP A 3 31.04 -50.59 27.81
N ASP A 4 30.03 -50.26 28.62
CA ASP A 4 29.08 -49.17 28.44
C ASP A 4 29.61 -47.92 29.14
N GLY A 5 29.92 -46.87 28.37
CA GLY A 5 30.38 -45.58 28.88
C GLY A 5 29.21 -44.60 29.07
N HIS A 6 28.75 -44.46 30.31
CA HIS A 6 27.87 -43.37 30.75
C HIS A 6 28.55 -42.00 30.55
N MET A 7 27.89 -41.07 29.86
CA MET A 7 28.23 -39.64 29.88
C MET A 7 27.28 -38.88 30.82
N GLU A 8 27.86 -38.14 31.76
CA GLU A 8 27.16 -37.17 32.60
C GLU A 8 26.65 -35.97 31.76
N PRO A 9 25.52 -35.33 32.14
CA PRO A 9 25.07 -34.10 31.48
C PRO A 9 25.89 -32.90 31.98
N GLY A 10 26.70 -32.33 31.10
CA GLY A 10 27.40 -31.07 31.31
C GLY A 10 26.44 -29.89 31.54
N ALA A 11 26.83 -29.04 32.49
CA ALA A 11 26.16 -27.82 32.89
C ALA A 11 25.86 -26.86 31.71
N TRP A 12 24.66 -26.31 31.71
CA TRP A 12 24.23 -25.25 30.79
C TRP A 12 24.96 -23.94 31.13
N PRO A 13 25.65 -23.27 30.19
CA PRO A 13 26.20 -21.95 30.45
C PRO A 13 25.06 -20.92 30.58
N GLY A 14 25.16 -20.11 31.64
CA GLY A 14 24.16 -19.14 32.05
C GLY A 14 23.84 -18.07 31.01
N HIS A 15 22.63 -17.54 31.15
CA HIS A 15 22.09 -16.42 30.38
C HIS A 15 22.87 -15.14 30.67
N GLY A 16 23.69 -14.72 29.71
CA GLY A 16 24.06 -13.31 29.53
C GLY A 16 22.95 -12.55 28.78
N PRO A 17 22.89 -11.22 28.89
CA PRO A 17 21.84 -10.41 28.24
C PRO A 17 21.95 -10.51 26.72
N HIS A 18 20.83 -10.70 26.02
CA HIS A 18 20.76 -10.73 24.56
C HIS A 18 21.20 -9.38 23.96
N LEU A 19 22.48 -9.26 23.60
CA LEU A 19 22.97 -8.34 22.57
C LEU A 19 22.62 -8.96 21.21
N GLY A 20 21.68 -8.38 20.46
CA GLY A 20 21.49 -8.74 19.04
C GLY A 20 20.08 -8.71 18.44
N ALA A 21 19.06 -8.12 19.07
CA ALA A 21 17.77 -7.89 18.41
C ALA A 21 17.76 -6.53 17.71
N SER A 22 17.32 -6.50 16.45
CA SER A 22 17.13 -5.26 15.69
C SER A 22 16.17 -4.30 16.41
N ALA A 23 16.41 -3.00 16.28
CA ALA A 23 15.47 -1.97 16.75
C ALA A 23 14.21 -1.89 15.86
N PHE A 24 14.23 -2.54 14.70
CA PHE A 24 13.11 -2.61 13.77
C PHE A 24 12.47 -4.00 13.83
N PRO A 25 11.14 -4.10 13.90
CA PRO A 25 10.42 -5.32 13.60
C PRO A 25 10.75 -5.82 12.19
N PRO A 26 10.80 -7.15 11.95
CA PRO A 26 10.86 -7.69 10.60
C PRO A 26 9.77 -7.09 9.70
N ILE A 27 10.11 -6.74 8.45
CA ILE A 27 9.17 -6.13 7.49
C ILE A 27 7.88 -6.95 7.35
N ALA A 28 7.99 -8.28 7.32
CA ALA A 28 6.86 -9.19 7.20
C ALA A 28 5.91 -9.19 8.41
N ASP A 29 6.35 -8.67 9.55
CA ASP A 29 5.54 -8.60 10.77
C ASP A 29 4.70 -7.32 10.82
N TYR A 30 4.83 -6.39 9.88
CA TYR A 30 3.94 -5.24 9.81
C TYR A 30 2.58 -5.62 9.23
N ALA A 31 1.51 -5.20 9.89
CA ALA A 31 0.16 -5.33 9.37
C ALA A 31 -0.18 -4.13 8.49
N PHE A 32 -0.65 -4.40 7.28
CA PHE A 32 -1.12 -3.44 6.30
C PHE A 32 -2.60 -3.08 6.50
N LEU A 33 -2.91 -1.78 6.51
CA LEU A 33 -4.25 -1.20 6.47
C LEU A 33 -4.37 -0.31 5.23
N SER A 34 -5.59 -0.20 4.68
CA SER A 34 -5.90 0.71 3.58
C SER A 34 -7.35 1.20 3.65
N ASP A 35 -7.61 2.41 3.17
CA ASP A 35 -8.93 2.92 2.78
C ASP A 35 -8.99 3.22 1.26
N CYS A 36 -8.03 2.70 0.49
CA CYS A 36 -7.84 2.96 -0.94
C CYS A 36 -7.52 4.43 -1.30
N GLU A 37 -7.28 5.32 -0.32
CA GLU A 37 -6.70 6.65 -0.55
C GLU A 37 -5.35 6.81 0.16
N THR A 38 -5.23 6.23 1.34
CA THR A 38 -3.98 6.09 2.09
C THR A 38 -3.78 4.66 2.58
N THR A 39 -2.58 4.41 3.11
CA THR A 39 -2.20 3.14 3.71
C THR A 39 -1.45 3.36 5.02
N ALA A 40 -1.55 2.39 5.93
CA ALA A 40 -0.81 2.42 7.19
C ALA A 40 -0.17 1.06 7.48
N LEU A 41 1.01 1.08 8.12
CA LEU A 41 1.65 -0.13 8.64
C LEU A 41 1.69 -0.12 10.17
N VAL A 42 1.16 -1.19 10.77
CA VAL A 42 1.10 -1.40 12.22
C VAL A 42 2.13 -2.45 12.63
N ALA A 43 3.11 -2.06 13.42
CA ALA A 43 4.10 -2.95 14.02
C ALA A 43 3.47 -3.95 14.99
N PRO A 44 4.14 -5.07 15.30
CA PRO A 44 3.71 -6.01 16.34
C PRO A 44 3.47 -5.37 17.70
N SER A 45 4.21 -4.31 18.00
CA SER A 45 4.03 -3.50 19.20
C SER A 45 2.66 -2.83 19.29
N GLY A 46 1.89 -2.75 18.21
CA GLY A 46 0.67 -1.93 18.15
C GLY A 46 0.99 -0.45 17.91
N SER A 47 2.21 -0.11 17.49
CA SER A 47 2.52 1.22 16.95
C SER A 47 2.22 1.27 15.45
N VAL A 48 1.58 2.33 14.99
CA VAL A 48 1.54 2.70 13.57
C VAL A 48 2.86 3.39 13.27
N GLU A 49 3.68 2.80 12.41
CA GLU A 49 5.06 3.24 12.15
C GLU A 49 5.29 3.69 10.71
N TRP A 50 4.26 3.54 9.87
CA TRP A 50 4.19 4.10 8.53
C TRP A 50 2.79 4.65 8.29
N LEU A 51 2.69 5.92 7.95
CA LEU A 51 1.48 6.57 7.48
C LEU A 51 1.85 7.81 6.68
N CYS A 52 1.39 7.88 5.43
CA CYS A 52 1.56 9.03 4.54
C CYS A 52 0.23 9.75 4.38
N LEU A 53 0.22 11.08 4.51
CA LEU A 53 -1.01 11.87 4.48
C LEU A 53 -0.85 13.12 3.59
N PRO A 54 -1.90 13.53 2.86
CA PRO A 54 -3.23 12.92 2.85
C PRO A 54 -3.38 11.70 1.94
N ARG A 55 -2.42 11.45 1.02
CA ARG A 55 -2.44 10.31 0.08
C ARG A 55 -1.33 9.31 0.37
N MET A 56 -1.45 8.10 -0.17
CA MET A 56 -0.43 7.04 -0.07
C MET A 56 0.98 7.45 -0.54
N ASP A 57 1.11 8.36 -1.52
CA ASP A 57 2.39 8.85 -2.06
C ASP A 57 2.89 10.16 -1.43
N SER A 58 2.15 10.71 -0.46
CA SER A 58 2.52 11.95 0.24
C SER A 58 3.71 11.74 1.20
N PRO A 59 4.33 12.81 1.73
CA PRO A 59 5.29 12.68 2.80
C PRO A 59 4.72 11.98 4.05
N SER A 60 5.56 11.21 4.74
CA SER A 60 5.10 10.48 5.93
C SER A 60 4.88 11.43 7.11
N VAL A 61 3.85 11.15 7.91
CA VAL A 61 3.64 11.72 9.25
C VAL A 61 4.08 10.75 10.35
N PHE A 62 4.09 9.45 10.05
CA PHE A 62 4.75 8.41 10.83
C PHE A 62 5.70 7.67 9.90
N GLY A 63 6.98 7.66 10.25
CA GLY A 63 8.07 7.11 9.46
C GLY A 63 9.05 6.29 10.31
N SER A 64 8.61 5.79 11.47
CA SER A 64 9.44 4.99 12.38
C SER A 64 9.98 3.68 11.80
N ILE A 65 9.41 3.24 10.67
CA ILE A 65 9.95 2.13 9.88
C ILE A 65 11.26 2.49 9.17
N LEU A 66 11.53 3.77 8.88
CA LEU A 66 12.74 4.25 8.21
C LEU A 66 13.78 4.81 9.17
N ASP A 67 13.34 5.36 10.29
CA ASP A 67 14.19 5.87 11.37
C ASP A 67 13.34 5.91 12.63
N ARG A 68 13.83 5.37 13.77
CA ARG A 68 13.00 5.23 14.97
C ARG A 68 12.47 6.55 15.53
N ASP A 69 13.09 7.67 15.19
CA ASP A 69 12.65 9.03 15.57
C ASP A 69 11.68 9.65 14.56
N GLY A 70 11.34 8.95 13.47
CA GLY A 70 10.45 9.40 12.40
C GLY A 70 8.96 9.48 12.77
N GLY A 71 8.62 9.44 14.05
CA GLY A 71 7.26 9.50 14.56
C GLY A 71 6.52 8.16 14.54
N SER A 72 5.60 7.99 15.49
CA SER A 72 4.77 6.79 15.62
C SER A 72 3.48 7.07 16.38
N PHE A 73 2.53 6.14 16.29
CA PHE A 73 1.30 6.19 17.09
C PHE A 73 1.01 4.84 17.73
N ARG A 74 1.14 4.74 19.05
CA ARG A 74 0.85 3.54 19.85
C ARG A 74 -0.51 3.64 20.57
N PHE A 75 -1.23 2.53 20.56
CA PHE A 75 -2.44 2.32 21.36
C PHE A 75 -2.52 0.87 21.82
N GLY A 76 -2.38 0.64 23.13
CA GLY A 76 -2.24 -0.71 23.67
C GLY A 76 -1.88 -0.73 25.15
N PRO A 77 -1.51 -1.89 25.72
CA PRO A 77 -1.14 -1.98 27.13
C PRO A 77 0.15 -1.18 27.41
N ALA A 78 0.23 -0.59 28.60
CA ALA A 78 1.35 0.26 29.00
C ALA A 78 2.64 -0.52 29.29
N ASP A 79 2.51 -1.79 29.69
CA ASP A 79 3.58 -2.61 30.26
C ASP A 79 4.00 -3.80 29.36
N VAL A 80 3.32 -4.00 28.22
CA VAL A 80 3.58 -5.12 27.30
C VAL A 80 3.78 -4.63 25.87
N MET A 81 4.88 -5.05 25.24
CA MET A 81 5.22 -4.71 23.86
C MET A 81 5.04 -5.87 22.88
N VAL A 82 4.92 -7.10 23.38
CA VAL A 82 4.76 -8.31 22.56
C VAL A 82 3.32 -8.82 22.70
N PRO A 83 2.54 -8.88 21.61
CA PRO A 83 1.17 -9.34 21.67
C PRO A 83 1.08 -10.86 21.80
N ALA A 84 -0.02 -11.34 22.37
CA ALA A 84 -0.30 -12.78 22.48
C ALA A 84 -0.72 -13.39 21.14
N ALA A 85 -1.44 -12.61 20.31
CA ALA A 85 -1.84 -13.02 18.97
C ALA A 85 -2.17 -11.81 18.09
N ARG A 86 -2.07 -12.00 16.77
CA ARG A 86 -2.47 -11.01 15.75
C ARG A 86 -3.17 -11.72 14.59
N ARG A 87 -4.22 -11.10 14.06
CA ARG A 87 -4.93 -11.58 12.87
C ARG A 87 -5.70 -10.45 12.21
N TYR A 88 -6.02 -10.60 10.93
CA TYR A 88 -7.12 -9.83 10.35
C TYR A 88 -8.46 -10.47 10.72
N LEU A 89 -9.49 -9.67 10.94
CA LEU A 89 -10.84 -10.22 10.97
C LEU A 89 -11.15 -10.83 9.58
N PRO A 90 -11.72 -12.04 9.52
CA PRO A 90 -11.92 -12.75 8.26
C PRO A 90 -12.65 -11.92 7.21
N GLY A 91 -12.09 -11.89 5.99
CA GLY A 91 -12.64 -11.13 4.86
C GLY A 91 -12.50 -9.61 4.97
N THR A 92 -11.62 -9.09 5.83
CA THR A 92 -11.47 -7.63 6.06
C THR A 92 -10.00 -7.18 6.05
N MET A 93 -9.78 -5.86 6.12
CA MET A 93 -8.51 -5.25 6.54
C MET A 93 -8.51 -4.74 7.98
N VAL A 94 -9.45 -5.19 8.82
CA VAL A 94 -9.44 -4.82 10.24
C VAL A 94 -8.43 -5.71 10.96
N LEU A 95 -7.35 -5.12 11.45
CA LEU A 95 -6.36 -5.83 12.27
C LEU A 95 -6.94 -6.01 13.67
N GLU A 96 -6.84 -7.22 14.23
CA GLU A 96 -7.12 -7.53 15.62
C GLU A 96 -5.83 -8.01 16.30
N THR A 97 -5.45 -7.33 17.38
CA THR A 97 -4.29 -7.67 18.21
C THR A 97 -4.76 -8.02 19.61
N SER A 98 -4.45 -9.22 20.07
CA SER A 98 -4.75 -9.70 21.42
C SER A 98 -3.53 -9.52 22.32
N TRP A 99 -3.77 -8.95 23.50
CA TRP A 99 -2.75 -8.68 24.49
C TRP A 99 -3.07 -9.42 25.79
N SER A 100 -2.06 -10.07 26.35
CA SER A 100 -2.13 -10.67 27.68
C SER A 100 -1.17 -9.92 28.58
N THR A 101 -1.68 -9.43 29.70
CA THR A 101 -0.90 -8.77 30.75
C THR A 101 -1.01 -9.57 32.05
N SER A 102 -0.26 -9.18 33.07
CA SER A 102 -0.34 -9.83 34.38
C SER A 102 -1.71 -9.68 35.07
N THR A 103 -2.48 -8.65 34.73
CA THR A 103 -3.74 -8.28 35.41
C THR A 103 -4.99 -8.41 34.54
N GLY A 104 -4.84 -8.64 33.24
CA GLY A 104 -5.98 -8.72 32.33
C GLY A 104 -5.61 -8.91 30.87
N TRP A 105 -6.66 -8.99 30.04
CA TRP A 105 -6.58 -9.24 28.61
C TRP A 105 -7.37 -8.18 27.86
N ILE A 106 -6.73 -7.60 26.84
CA ILE A 106 -7.39 -6.64 25.94
C ILE A 106 -7.27 -7.08 24.49
N ILE A 107 -8.24 -6.67 23.69
CA ILE A 107 -8.23 -6.80 22.23
C ILE A 107 -8.26 -5.40 21.65
N VAL A 108 -7.25 -5.09 20.83
CA VAL A 108 -7.17 -3.84 20.06
C VAL A 108 -7.54 -4.12 18.61
N ARG A 109 -8.34 -3.27 17.99
CA ARG A 109 -8.70 -3.31 16.57
C ARG A 109 -8.30 -2.03 15.88
N ASP A 110 -7.53 -2.15 14.81
CA ASP A 110 -7.02 -1.03 14.00
C ASP A 110 -7.64 -1.06 12.60
N VAL A 111 -8.10 0.09 12.12
CA VAL A 111 -8.78 0.21 10.82
C VAL A 111 -8.66 1.62 10.24
N LEU A 112 -8.39 1.71 8.94
CA LEU A 112 -8.64 2.92 8.14
C LEU A 112 -10.10 2.88 7.68
N LEU A 113 -10.89 3.88 8.05
CA LEU A 113 -12.35 3.82 7.92
C LEU A 113 -12.82 4.08 6.49
N PHE A 114 -13.80 3.28 6.06
CA PHE A 114 -14.70 3.61 4.95
C PHE A 114 -16.02 4.14 5.50
N GLY A 115 -16.62 5.06 4.76
CA GLY A 115 -17.93 5.63 5.03
C GLY A 115 -18.81 5.63 3.78
N PRO A 116 -20.04 6.13 3.88
CA PRO A 116 -20.87 6.41 2.71
C PRO A 116 -20.24 7.51 1.85
N TRP A 117 -20.58 7.56 0.56
CA TRP A 117 -20.26 8.68 -0.32
C TRP A 117 -20.69 10.03 0.31
N ARG A 118 -19.79 11.02 0.31
CA ARG A 118 -20.01 12.33 0.98
C ARG A 118 -20.18 13.52 0.03
N HIS A 119 -19.92 13.33 -1.25
CA HIS A 119 -19.91 14.41 -2.24
C HIS A 119 -21.27 14.52 -2.98
N GLU A 120 -22.35 14.69 -2.21
CA GLU A 120 -23.73 14.80 -2.73
C GLU A 120 -24.05 16.19 -3.27
N LYS A 121 -23.43 17.23 -2.69
CA LYS A 121 -23.72 18.64 -3.01
C LYS A 121 -22.67 19.28 -3.91
N GLU A 122 -21.43 18.83 -3.81
CA GLU A 122 -20.29 19.35 -4.55
C GLU A 122 -19.46 18.20 -5.08
N ARG A 123 -19.00 18.33 -6.34
CA ARG A 123 -18.16 17.31 -6.97
C ARG A 123 -16.81 17.20 -6.25
N SER A 124 -16.40 15.98 -5.93
CA SER A 124 -15.03 15.72 -5.42
C SER A 124 -13.99 16.24 -6.40
N ARG A 125 -12.92 16.84 -5.85
CA ARG A 125 -11.78 17.33 -6.65
C ARG A 125 -10.76 16.24 -6.95
N SER A 126 -10.71 15.19 -6.13
CA SER A 126 -9.79 14.05 -6.29
C SER A 126 -10.40 12.95 -7.16
N GLN A 127 -11.72 12.74 -7.10
CA GLN A 127 -12.39 11.63 -7.78
C GLN A 127 -12.42 11.82 -9.31
N ARG A 128 -11.74 10.92 -10.03
CA ARG A 128 -11.73 10.83 -11.51
C ARG A 128 -12.45 9.60 -12.04
N ARG A 129 -12.62 8.55 -11.23
CA ARG A 129 -13.43 7.37 -11.57
C ARG A 129 -14.87 7.52 -11.13
N ALA A 130 -15.75 6.69 -11.69
CA ALA A 130 -17.15 6.68 -11.30
C ALA A 130 -17.23 6.43 -9.79
N PRO A 131 -17.83 7.34 -9.00
CA PRO A 131 -17.91 7.16 -7.57
C PRO A 131 -18.76 5.94 -7.23
N THR A 132 -18.40 5.28 -6.13
CA THR A 132 -19.21 4.19 -5.57
C THR A 132 -20.03 4.72 -4.39
N ASP A 133 -20.85 3.86 -3.79
CA ASP A 133 -21.59 4.19 -2.56
C ASP A 133 -20.68 4.40 -1.34
N TYR A 134 -19.35 4.19 -1.49
CA TYR A 134 -18.36 4.22 -0.42
C TYR A 134 -17.25 5.23 -0.70
N ASP A 135 -16.70 5.78 0.37
CA ASP A 135 -15.62 6.78 0.34
C ASP A 135 -14.70 6.64 1.56
N ALA A 136 -13.41 6.96 1.40
CA ALA A 136 -12.40 6.86 2.47
C ALA A 136 -12.66 7.94 3.53
N GLU A 137 -12.92 7.60 4.81
CA GLU A 137 -13.30 8.62 5.81
C GLU A 137 -12.18 9.57 6.22
N HIS A 138 -10.93 9.29 5.83
CA HIS A 138 -9.74 10.01 6.28
C HIS A 138 -9.59 9.95 7.82
N VAL A 139 -9.86 8.75 8.37
CA VAL A 139 -9.78 8.46 9.80
C VAL A 139 -9.10 7.11 10.02
N LEU A 140 -8.00 7.12 10.76
CA LEU A 140 -7.44 5.92 11.40
C LEU A 140 -8.13 5.74 12.76
N LEU A 141 -8.98 4.72 12.86
CA LEU A 141 -9.68 4.36 14.08
C LEU A 141 -8.99 3.18 14.77
N ARG A 142 -8.85 3.30 16.09
CA ARG A 142 -8.34 2.25 16.97
C ARG A 142 -9.29 2.06 18.13
N MET A 143 -9.75 0.83 18.35
CA MET A 143 -10.68 0.49 19.42
C MET A 143 -10.09 -0.59 20.30
N VAL A 144 -10.29 -0.48 21.61
CA VAL A 144 -9.87 -1.48 22.58
C VAL A 144 -11.06 -1.97 23.39
N ARG A 145 -11.10 -3.26 23.67
CA ARG A 145 -12.02 -3.87 24.63
C ARG A 145 -11.23 -4.70 25.63
N CYS A 146 -11.52 -4.51 26.91
CA CYS A 146 -11.02 -5.42 27.95
C CYS A 146 -11.94 -6.63 28.05
N VAL A 147 -11.38 -7.81 27.77
CA VAL A 147 -12.15 -9.06 27.75
C VAL A 147 -12.07 -9.82 29.07
N ASN A 148 -11.04 -9.54 29.88
CA ASN A 148 -10.91 -10.11 31.23
C ASN A 148 -9.99 -9.24 32.11
N GLY A 149 -10.32 -9.13 33.41
CA GLY A 149 -9.47 -8.46 34.39
C GLY A 149 -9.41 -6.95 34.19
N GLU A 150 -8.24 -6.36 34.43
CA GLU A 150 -8.00 -4.92 34.22
C GLU A 150 -6.63 -4.67 33.62
N VAL A 151 -6.53 -3.66 32.75
CA VAL A 151 -5.29 -3.36 32.01
C VAL A 151 -5.06 -1.86 31.99
N GLN A 152 -3.83 -1.44 32.22
CA GLN A 152 -3.43 -0.04 32.01
C GLN A 152 -3.24 0.20 30.51
N LEU A 153 -4.17 0.93 29.92
CA LEU A 153 -4.13 1.35 28.53
C LEU A 153 -3.29 2.62 28.38
N THR A 154 -2.48 2.67 27.33
CA THR A 154 -1.76 3.86 26.90
C THR A 154 -2.12 4.24 25.47
N LEU A 155 -2.24 5.55 25.27
CA LEU A 155 -2.25 6.23 23.99
C LEU A 155 -0.99 7.08 23.93
N ASP A 156 -0.27 7.01 22.81
CA ASP A 156 0.95 7.76 22.59
C ASP A 156 1.11 8.07 21.10
N CYS A 157 0.91 9.33 20.71
CA CYS A 157 0.87 9.79 19.33
C CYS A 157 1.87 10.93 19.12
N GLU A 158 2.91 10.67 18.33
CA GLU A 158 3.96 11.63 18.02
C GLU A 158 4.15 11.70 16.50
N PRO A 159 3.41 12.59 15.80
CA PRO A 159 3.60 12.81 14.38
C PRO A 159 4.85 13.63 14.12
N VAL A 160 5.65 13.18 13.15
CA VAL A 160 6.81 13.92 12.63
C VAL A 160 6.69 14.01 11.12
N PHE A 161 6.28 15.18 10.66
CA PHE A 161 5.93 15.48 9.28
C PHE A 161 7.18 15.55 8.38
N ASP A 162 6.92 15.48 7.06
CA ASP A 162 7.92 15.55 6.01
C ASP A 162 9.06 14.54 6.20
N TYR A 163 8.70 13.26 6.38
CA TYR A 163 9.65 12.18 6.58
C TYR A 163 10.56 12.39 7.81
N GLY A 164 9.98 12.77 8.95
CA GLY A 164 10.77 12.94 10.17
C GLY A 164 11.47 14.29 10.32
N ARG A 165 11.22 15.28 9.45
CA ARG A 165 11.92 16.58 9.47
C ARG A 165 11.28 17.64 10.35
N ARG A 166 9.96 17.56 10.55
CA ARG A 166 9.18 18.63 11.19
C ARG A 166 8.32 18.06 12.31
N LEU A 167 8.65 18.42 13.56
CA LEU A 167 7.83 18.07 14.71
C LEU A 167 6.48 18.80 14.65
N GLY A 168 5.42 18.10 15.04
CA GLY A 168 4.11 18.69 15.23
C GLY A 168 3.96 19.45 16.56
N SER A 169 3.05 20.41 16.59
CA SER A 169 2.62 21.10 17.82
C SER A 169 1.15 20.80 18.11
N TRP A 170 0.87 20.30 19.31
CA TRP A 170 -0.49 19.99 19.77
C TRP A 170 -1.15 21.17 20.45
N GLU A 171 -2.44 21.34 20.19
CA GLU A 171 -3.32 22.30 20.84
C GLU A 171 -4.68 21.65 21.14
N TYR A 172 -5.32 22.02 22.24
CA TYR A 172 -6.71 21.62 22.50
C TYR A 172 -7.63 22.31 21.50
N SER A 173 -8.53 21.54 20.88
CA SER A 173 -9.47 22.09 19.88
C SER A 173 -10.69 22.78 20.50
N ASP A 174 -10.99 22.45 21.76
CA ASP A 174 -12.13 22.97 22.53
C ASP A 174 -11.80 22.92 24.04
N HIS A 175 -12.81 23.05 24.91
CA HIS A 175 -12.69 23.10 26.37
C HIS A 175 -12.54 21.74 27.08
N ASP A 176 -12.45 20.62 26.34
CA ASP A 176 -12.30 19.28 26.91
C ASP A 176 -10.94 18.62 26.59
N TYR A 177 -10.69 17.47 27.21
CA TYR A 177 -9.47 16.67 27.03
C TYR A 177 -9.61 15.60 25.94
N HIS A 178 -10.73 15.55 25.22
CA HIS A 178 -11.07 14.43 24.33
C HIS A 178 -10.73 14.71 22.88
N GLN A 179 -10.39 15.97 22.54
CA GLN A 179 -9.94 16.33 21.21
C GLN A 179 -8.79 17.34 21.21
N VAL A 180 -7.74 17.00 20.47
CA VAL A 180 -6.57 17.86 20.25
C VAL A 180 -6.22 17.89 18.76
N THR A 181 -5.64 18.98 18.31
CA THR A 181 -5.20 19.18 16.93
C THR A 181 -3.69 19.34 16.86
N CYS A 182 -3.07 18.77 15.83
CA CYS A 182 -1.64 18.90 15.56
C CYS A 182 -1.40 19.56 14.21
N ARG A 183 -0.49 20.52 14.18
CA ARG A 183 -0.06 21.25 12.98
C ARG A 183 1.46 21.44 13.01
N THR A 184 2.03 21.78 11.86
CA THR A 184 3.42 22.24 11.76
C THR A 184 3.50 23.41 10.79
N GLU A 185 4.42 24.33 11.02
CA GLU A 185 4.68 25.45 10.13
C GLU A 185 5.14 24.97 8.74
N GLY A 186 4.61 25.60 7.69
CA GLY A 186 5.01 25.34 6.30
C GLY A 186 4.38 24.10 5.65
N ILE A 187 3.52 23.35 6.35
CA ILE A 187 2.79 22.21 5.80
C ILE A 187 1.29 22.41 6.04
N ASP A 188 0.51 22.48 4.96
CA ASP A 188 -0.96 22.61 5.01
C ASP A 188 -1.62 21.24 5.23
N LEU A 189 -1.30 20.61 6.36
CA LEU A 189 -1.89 19.36 6.82
C LEU A 189 -2.16 19.45 8.32
N GLY A 190 -3.45 19.50 8.69
CA GLY A 190 -3.89 19.42 10.08
C GLY A 190 -4.28 17.99 10.45
N LEU A 191 -3.84 17.54 11.63
CA LEU A 191 -4.29 16.29 12.24
C LEU A 191 -5.20 16.60 13.42
N THR A 192 -6.22 15.76 13.63
CA THR A 192 -7.10 15.82 14.81
C THR A 192 -7.09 14.46 15.48
N LEU A 193 -6.72 14.41 16.75
CA LEU A 193 -6.81 13.22 17.58
C LEU A 193 -8.04 13.34 18.49
N THR A 194 -8.97 12.39 18.37
CA THR A 194 -10.20 12.32 19.17
C THR A 194 -10.25 11.01 19.94
N SER A 195 -10.55 11.04 21.25
CA SER A 195 -10.60 9.85 22.09
C SER A 195 -11.56 10.03 23.27
N ASP A 196 -12.06 8.92 23.82
CA ASP A 196 -12.74 8.90 25.12
C ASP A 196 -11.76 8.78 26.32
N LEU A 197 -10.46 8.90 26.06
CA LEU A 197 -9.42 9.12 27.07
C LEU A 197 -9.16 10.62 27.25
N ASN A 198 -8.76 11.02 28.44
CA ASN A 198 -8.18 12.36 28.66
C ASN A 198 -6.80 12.42 28.00
N ILE A 199 -6.63 13.34 27.05
CA ILE A 199 -5.39 13.57 26.31
C ILE A 199 -4.65 14.76 26.92
N GLY A 200 -3.36 14.55 27.24
CA GLY A 200 -2.38 15.60 27.48
C GLY A 200 -1.31 15.56 26.40
N PHE A 201 -0.35 16.48 26.44
CA PHE A 201 0.80 16.45 25.55
C PHE A 201 2.07 16.98 26.21
N GLU A 202 3.20 16.38 25.83
CA GLU A 202 4.56 16.75 26.24
C GLU A 202 5.34 17.06 24.96
N GLY A 203 5.50 18.35 24.64
CA GLY A 203 6.09 18.77 23.37
C GLY A 203 5.30 18.23 22.16
N PRO A 204 5.93 17.46 21.25
CA PRO A 204 5.28 16.94 20.04
C PRO A 204 4.41 15.69 20.27
N ARG A 205 4.36 15.19 21.50
CA ARG A 205 3.77 13.89 21.82
C ARG A 205 2.44 14.06 22.56
N ALA A 206 1.35 13.57 22.00
CA ALA A 206 0.04 13.47 22.66
C ALA A 206 -0.09 12.13 23.39
N ILE A 207 -0.47 12.18 24.67
CA ILE A 207 -0.45 11.04 25.59
C ILE A 207 -1.82 10.92 26.27
N GLY A 208 -2.30 9.69 26.41
CA GLY A 208 -3.46 9.36 27.24
C GLY A 208 -3.23 8.07 28.02
N ARG A 209 -3.76 8.00 29.24
CA ARG A 209 -3.70 6.78 30.07
C ARG A 209 -5.05 6.51 30.72
N SER A 210 -5.46 5.26 30.76
CA SER A 210 -6.71 4.85 31.41
C SER A 210 -6.62 3.42 31.89
N LEU A 211 -7.11 3.15 33.11
CA LEU A 211 -7.32 1.78 33.55
C LEU A 211 -8.64 1.31 32.95
N ILE A 212 -8.59 0.28 32.10
CA ILE A 212 -9.77 -0.34 31.50
C ILE A 212 -10.07 -1.67 32.18
N LYS A 213 -11.32 -1.87 32.59
CA LYS A 213 -11.80 -3.07 33.28
C LYS A 213 -12.63 -3.95 32.36
N GLU A 214 -12.77 -5.21 32.74
CA GLU A 214 -13.54 -6.21 32.01
C GLU A 214 -14.90 -5.68 31.52
N GLY A 215 -15.17 -5.88 30.23
CA GLY A 215 -16.39 -5.42 29.56
C GLY A 215 -16.32 -3.99 29.02
N GLU A 216 -15.42 -3.15 29.52
CA GLU A 216 -15.27 -1.79 29.03
C GLU A 216 -14.61 -1.75 27.65
N SER A 217 -14.95 -0.70 26.89
CA SER A 217 -14.33 -0.38 25.61
C SER A 217 -13.92 1.09 25.57
N ARG A 218 -12.85 1.39 24.85
CA ARG A 218 -12.33 2.74 24.59
C ARG A 218 -11.94 2.87 23.12
N PHE A 219 -11.79 4.10 22.64
CA PHE A 219 -11.34 4.35 21.28
C PHE A 219 -10.40 5.56 21.18
N CYS A 220 -9.61 5.58 20.13
CA CYS A 220 -8.95 6.79 19.64
C CYS A 220 -9.00 6.83 18.12
N ALA A 221 -9.17 8.02 17.57
CA ALA A 221 -9.26 8.26 16.14
C ALA A 221 -8.33 9.42 15.74
N LEU A 222 -7.44 9.17 14.80
CA LEU A 222 -6.62 10.20 14.15
C LEU A 222 -7.25 10.52 12.79
N SER A 223 -7.65 11.76 12.59
CA SER A 223 -8.30 12.22 11.35
C SER A 223 -7.54 13.38 10.72
N TRP A 224 -7.68 13.54 9.40
CA TRP A 224 -7.04 14.61 8.63
C TRP A 224 -8.01 15.22 7.61
N GLY A 225 -7.61 16.35 7.03
CA GLY A 225 -8.44 17.09 6.08
C GLY A 225 -9.75 17.57 6.72
N SER A 226 -10.87 17.39 6.02
CA SER A 226 -12.21 17.80 6.47
C SER A 226 -12.99 16.68 7.17
N ALA A 227 -12.31 15.59 7.56
CA ALA A 227 -12.93 14.43 8.18
C ALA A 227 -13.60 14.76 9.51
N THR A 228 -14.80 14.19 9.72
CA THR A 228 -15.47 14.23 11.02
C THR A 228 -15.15 12.96 11.80
N PRO A 229 -14.32 13.02 12.85
CA PRO A 229 -13.99 11.83 13.64
C PRO A 229 -15.21 11.37 14.47
N PRO A 230 -15.26 10.08 14.88
CA PRO A 230 -16.26 9.62 15.83
C PRO A 230 -16.10 10.32 17.18
N ARG A 231 -17.23 10.63 17.84
CA ARG A 231 -17.25 11.35 19.14
C ARG A 231 -17.57 10.44 20.33
N ALA A 232 -18.01 9.21 20.07
CA ALA A 232 -18.37 8.25 21.11
C ALA A 232 -17.99 6.82 20.72
N THR A 233 -17.72 5.97 21.71
CA THR A 233 -17.32 4.57 21.52
C THR A 233 -18.33 3.76 20.69
N GLY A 234 -19.64 4.00 20.88
CA GLY A 234 -20.69 3.34 20.11
C GLY A 234 -20.73 3.78 18.63
N GLU A 235 -20.40 5.04 18.35
CA GLU A 235 -20.25 5.53 16.98
C GLU A 235 -19.02 4.93 16.30
N ALA A 236 -17.87 4.96 16.99
CA ALA A 236 -16.63 4.33 16.54
C ALA A 236 -16.86 2.85 16.17
N TYR A 237 -17.57 2.10 17.03
CA TYR A 237 -17.89 0.70 16.75
C TYR A 237 -18.75 0.53 15.49
N ARG A 238 -19.77 1.36 15.28
CA ARG A 238 -20.62 1.30 14.08
C ARG A 238 -19.80 1.56 12.80
N ARG A 239 -18.88 2.53 12.83
CA ARG A 239 -18.02 2.84 11.67
C ARG A 239 -17.01 1.71 11.39
N LEU A 240 -16.46 1.09 12.44
CA LEU A 240 -15.63 -0.11 12.30
C LEU A 240 -16.40 -1.25 11.63
N VAL A 241 -17.62 -1.54 12.10
CA VAL A 241 -18.47 -2.59 11.52
C VAL A 241 -18.84 -2.27 10.08
N TRP A 242 -19.19 -1.02 9.77
CA TRP A 242 -19.44 -0.58 8.40
C TRP A 242 -18.25 -0.86 7.48
N THR A 243 -17.05 -0.50 7.94
CA THR A 243 -15.79 -0.75 7.20
C THR A 243 -15.54 -2.25 7.02
N ALA A 244 -15.78 -3.07 8.04
CA ALA A 244 -15.67 -4.53 7.92
C ALA A 244 -16.63 -5.08 6.86
N HIS A 245 -17.89 -4.62 6.85
CA HIS A 245 -18.87 -5.01 5.85
C HIS A 245 -18.48 -4.55 4.45
N HIS A 246 -17.93 -3.34 4.28
CA HIS A 246 -17.42 -2.88 2.99
C HIS A 246 -16.41 -3.88 2.40
N TRP A 247 -15.40 -4.27 3.18
CA TRP A 247 -14.40 -5.24 2.73
C TRP A 247 -14.98 -6.62 2.42
N GLN A 248 -15.89 -7.10 3.27
CA GLN A 248 -16.54 -8.40 3.06
C GLN A 248 -17.44 -8.38 1.82
N HIS A 249 -18.20 -7.31 1.59
CA HIS A 249 -19.04 -7.13 0.41
C HIS A 249 -18.21 -7.03 -0.86
N TRP A 250 -17.07 -6.32 -0.81
CA TRP A 250 -16.14 -6.29 -1.92
C TRP A 250 -15.62 -7.70 -2.20
N LEU A 251 -15.07 -8.38 -1.18
CA LEU A 251 -14.49 -9.71 -1.33
C LEU A 251 -15.49 -10.77 -1.83
N ALA A 252 -16.76 -10.69 -1.38
CA ALA A 252 -17.82 -11.61 -1.78
C ALA A 252 -18.16 -11.58 -3.28
N ARG A 253 -17.71 -10.56 -4.02
CA ARG A 253 -17.84 -10.51 -5.49
C ARG A 253 -16.83 -11.40 -6.19
N GLY A 254 -15.73 -11.76 -5.50
CA GLY A 254 -14.69 -12.61 -6.05
C GLY A 254 -15.09 -14.07 -6.13
N THR A 255 -14.54 -14.77 -7.11
CA THR A 255 -14.64 -16.22 -7.28
C THR A 255 -13.42 -16.88 -6.67
N PHE A 256 -13.61 -17.54 -5.53
CA PHE A 256 -12.54 -18.28 -4.85
C PHE A 256 -12.84 -19.77 -4.88
N PRO A 257 -11.86 -20.62 -5.26
CA PRO A 257 -12.06 -22.06 -5.24
C PRO A 257 -12.24 -22.54 -3.80
N ASP A 258 -13.07 -23.58 -3.62
CA ASP A 258 -13.12 -24.32 -2.37
C ASP A 258 -11.83 -25.15 -2.23
N HIS A 259 -10.82 -24.53 -1.64
CA HIS A 259 -9.45 -25.06 -1.57
C HIS A 259 -8.78 -24.60 -0.26
N PRO A 260 -7.85 -25.39 0.34
CA PRO A 260 -7.11 -24.98 1.54
C PRO A 260 -6.37 -23.64 1.43
N TRP A 261 -6.08 -23.19 0.21
CA TRP A 261 -5.41 -21.90 -0.03
C TRP A 261 -6.35 -20.70 -0.16
N ARG A 262 -7.66 -20.90 -0.05
CA ARG A 262 -8.66 -19.85 -0.20
C ARG A 262 -8.37 -18.60 0.64
N ALA A 263 -8.01 -18.77 1.90
CA ALA A 263 -7.71 -17.64 2.79
C ALA A 263 -6.50 -16.81 2.32
N TYR A 264 -5.50 -17.45 1.70
CA TYR A 264 -4.35 -16.75 1.12
C TYR A 264 -4.75 -15.99 -0.15
N LEU A 265 -5.60 -16.58 -1.00
CA LEU A 265 -6.14 -15.90 -2.19
C LEU A 265 -6.97 -14.67 -1.79
N GLU A 266 -7.87 -14.81 -0.81
CA GLU A 266 -8.68 -13.72 -0.28
C GLU A 266 -7.81 -12.62 0.32
N ARG A 267 -6.79 -12.99 1.10
CA ARG A 267 -5.85 -12.02 1.70
C ARG A 267 -5.08 -11.27 0.64
N SER A 268 -4.54 -11.95 -0.36
CA SER A 268 -3.81 -11.34 -1.48
C SER A 268 -4.70 -10.41 -2.30
N ALA A 269 -5.94 -10.83 -2.62
CA ALA A 269 -6.90 -10.00 -3.36
C ALA A 269 -7.19 -8.70 -2.63
N LEU A 270 -7.48 -8.79 -1.32
CA LEU A 270 -7.68 -7.60 -0.50
C LEU A 270 -6.42 -6.73 -0.51
N THR A 271 -5.22 -7.27 -0.29
CA THR A 271 -3.97 -6.48 -0.30
C THR A 271 -3.79 -5.73 -1.62
N LEU A 272 -3.98 -6.38 -2.77
CA LEU A 272 -3.93 -5.73 -4.08
C LEU A 272 -4.98 -4.62 -4.22
N LYS A 273 -6.20 -4.85 -3.74
CA LYS A 273 -7.25 -3.82 -3.69
C LYS A 273 -6.84 -2.64 -2.82
N GLY A 274 -6.21 -2.88 -1.67
CA GLY A 274 -5.73 -1.82 -0.77
C GLY A 274 -4.58 -0.99 -1.34
N LEU A 275 -3.86 -1.49 -2.35
CA LEU A 275 -2.85 -0.74 -3.11
C LEU A 275 -3.45 0.02 -4.30
N THR A 276 -4.74 -0.14 -4.58
CA THR A 276 -5.45 0.64 -5.61
C THR A 276 -5.87 1.98 -5.04
N TYR A 277 -5.44 3.07 -5.66
CA TYR A 277 -5.90 4.42 -5.36
C TYR A 277 -7.27 4.64 -5.99
N ALA A 278 -8.33 4.54 -5.16
CA ALA A 278 -9.72 4.60 -5.61
C ALA A 278 -10.08 5.84 -6.45
N PRO A 279 -9.51 7.04 -6.19
CA PRO A 279 -9.85 8.22 -6.97
C PRO A 279 -9.51 8.13 -8.46
N THR A 280 -8.38 7.50 -8.82
CA THR A 280 -7.91 7.45 -10.21
C THR A 280 -7.87 6.04 -10.80
N GLY A 281 -7.91 5.00 -9.96
CA GLY A 281 -7.69 3.61 -10.37
C GLY A 281 -6.21 3.21 -10.48
N ALA A 282 -5.26 4.11 -10.16
CA ALA A 282 -3.84 3.78 -10.15
C ALA A 282 -3.53 2.69 -9.11
N VAL A 283 -2.56 1.81 -9.38
CA VAL A 283 -2.16 0.74 -8.45
C VAL A 283 -0.69 0.94 -8.09
N ILE A 284 -0.38 1.17 -6.82
CA ILE A 284 1.02 1.34 -6.39
C ILE A 284 1.72 -0.01 -6.26
N ALA A 285 3.02 -0.06 -6.53
CA ALA A 285 3.80 -1.30 -6.44
C ALA A 285 3.96 -1.78 -4.98
N ALA A 286 4.15 -0.86 -4.03
CA ALA A 286 4.11 -1.15 -2.59
C ALA A 286 3.75 0.09 -1.76
N ALA A 287 3.27 -0.13 -0.54
CA ALA A 287 2.82 0.92 0.37
C ALA A 287 3.94 1.81 0.94
N THR A 288 5.22 1.45 0.75
CA THR A 288 6.36 2.08 1.41
C THR A 288 7.40 2.56 0.42
N THR A 289 8.28 3.43 0.91
CA THR A 289 9.56 3.73 0.26
C THR A 289 10.71 3.12 1.04
N SER A 290 11.83 2.88 0.37
CA SER A 290 13.16 2.72 0.96
C SER A 290 13.36 1.55 1.91
N LEU A 291 12.47 0.56 1.86
CA LEU A 291 12.76 -0.72 2.46
C LEU A 291 13.74 -1.50 1.59
N PRO A 292 14.75 -2.16 2.18
CA PRO A 292 15.83 -2.75 1.42
C PRO A 292 15.44 -4.07 0.74
N GLU A 293 15.84 -4.24 -0.53
CA GLU A 293 15.77 -5.54 -1.22
C GLU A 293 16.67 -6.60 -0.55
N THR A 294 17.73 -6.17 0.13
CA THR A 294 18.65 -7.04 0.88
C THR A 294 19.10 -6.29 2.13
N PRO A 295 19.11 -6.90 3.33
CA PRO A 295 19.48 -6.22 4.57
C PRO A 295 20.80 -5.43 4.45
N GLY A 296 20.78 -4.15 4.84
CA GLY A 296 21.92 -3.23 4.72
C GLY A 296 22.29 -2.81 3.29
N GLY A 297 21.54 -3.22 2.27
CA GLY A 297 21.79 -2.92 0.87
C GLY A 297 21.43 -1.49 0.45
N GLU A 298 21.80 -1.16 -0.79
CA GLU A 298 21.59 0.17 -1.39
C GLU A 298 20.34 0.29 -2.29
N ARG A 299 19.69 -0.85 -2.58
CA ARG A 299 18.50 -0.96 -3.44
C ARG A 299 17.24 -0.74 -2.60
N ASN A 300 17.06 0.53 -2.23
CA ASN A 300 16.03 1.00 -1.31
C ASN A 300 15.23 2.06 -2.07
N TRP A 301 14.25 1.63 -2.87
CA TRP A 301 13.51 2.50 -3.79
C TRP A 301 12.17 2.94 -3.22
N ASP A 302 11.64 4.03 -3.75
CA ASP A 302 10.25 4.39 -3.52
C ASP A 302 9.34 3.60 -4.46
N TYR A 303 8.48 2.76 -3.88
CA TYR A 303 7.56 1.87 -4.60
C TYR A 303 6.11 2.36 -4.56
N ARG A 304 5.86 3.58 -4.06
CA ARG A 304 4.51 4.16 -3.93
C ARG A 304 3.97 4.75 -5.23
N PHE A 305 4.46 4.27 -6.37
CA PHE A 305 4.10 4.72 -7.71
C PHE A 305 3.47 3.60 -8.53
N SER A 306 2.78 4.00 -9.59
CA SER A 306 2.05 3.11 -10.49
C SER A 306 2.94 2.70 -11.66
N TRP A 307 3.63 1.56 -11.52
CA TRP A 307 4.30 0.92 -12.66
C TRP A 307 3.28 0.25 -13.56
N ILE A 308 3.41 0.47 -14.87
CA ILE A 308 2.50 -0.11 -15.85
C ILE A 308 2.52 -1.64 -15.81
N ARG A 309 3.73 -2.21 -15.76
CA ARG A 309 3.94 -3.65 -15.70
C ARG A 309 3.33 -4.26 -14.43
N ASP A 310 3.70 -3.74 -13.28
CA ASP A 310 3.31 -4.26 -11.97
C ASP A 310 1.78 -4.19 -11.78
N SER A 311 1.18 -3.07 -12.18
CA SER A 311 -0.27 -2.90 -12.17
C SER A 311 -0.97 -3.90 -13.09
N THR A 312 -0.43 -4.14 -14.28
CA THR A 312 -0.99 -5.12 -15.23
C THR A 312 -1.06 -6.52 -14.60
N PHE A 313 0.00 -6.95 -13.91
CA PHE A 313 0.01 -8.25 -13.24
C PHE A 313 -0.90 -8.31 -12.01
N ALA A 314 -0.95 -7.24 -11.21
CA ALA A 314 -1.89 -7.13 -10.10
C ALA A 314 -3.35 -7.27 -10.58
N LEU A 315 -3.68 -6.57 -11.66
CA LEU A 315 -5.01 -6.59 -12.26
C LEU A 315 -5.34 -7.92 -12.92
N TRP A 316 -4.36 -8.60 -13.52
CA TRP A 316 -4.56 -9.96 -14.01
C TRP A 316 -4.91 -10.93 -12.88
N GLY A 317 -4.24 -10.80 -11.73
CA GLY A 317 -4.55 -11.58 -10.52
C GLY A 317 -5.97 -11.31 -10.02
N LEU A 318 -6.35 -10.04 -9.87
CA LEU A 318 -7.71 -9.63 -9.48
C LEU A 318 -8.77 -10.10 -10.48
N TYR A 319 -8.51 -9.93 -11.78
CA TYR A 319 -9.39 -10.35 -12.86
C TYR A 319 -9.63 -11.87 -12.85
N THR A 320 -8.58 -12.67 -12.62
CA THR A 320 -8.68 -14.13 -12.51
C THR A 320 -9.61 -14.55 -11.37
N LEU A 321 -9.71 -13.72 -10.33
CA LEU A 321 -10.62 -13.88 -9.20
C LEU A 321 -11.99 -13.24 -9.44
N GLY A 322 -12.30 -12.74 -10.65
CA GLY A 322 -13.60 -12.15 -10.98
C GLY A 322 -13.75 -10.66 -10.64
N PHE A 323 -12.67 -9.98 -10.26
CA PHE A 323 -12.68 -8.53 -10.02
C PHE A 323 -12.33 -7.78 -11.31
N ASP A 324 -13.33 -7.45 -12.12
CA ASP A 324 -13.15 -6.78 -13.41
C ASP A 324 -13.22 -5.25 -13.31
N TRP A 325 -13.87 -4.69 -12.28
CA TRP A 325 -14.02 -3.24 -12.13
C TRP A 325 -12.67 -2.54 -11.97
N GLU A 326 -11.80 -3.01 -11.07
CA GLU A 326 -10.47 -2.44 -10.82
C GLU A 326 -9.63 -2.36 -12.11
N ALA A 327 -9.75 -3.37 -12.98
CA ALA A 327 -9.07 -3.38 -14.28
C ALA A 327 -9.60 -2.29 -15.23
N ASN A 328 -10.90 -2.01 -15.20
CA ASN A 328 -11.47 -0.89 -15.98
C ASN A 328 -10.93 0.46 -15.49
N ASP A 329 -10.92 0.66 -14.17
CA ASP A 329 -10.50 1.94 -13.60
C ASP A 329 -9.04 2.25 -13.89
N TYR A 330 -8.18 1.22 -13.83
CA TYR A 330 -6.80 1.32 -14.25
C TYR A 330 -6.64 1.55 -15.75
N LEU A 331 -7.44 0.89 -16.59
CA LEU A 331 -7.40 1.13 -18.02
C LEU A 331 -7.73 2.60 -18.35
N TYR A 332 -8.70 3.19 -17.64
CA TYR A 332 -9.00 4.62 -17.76
C TYR A 332 -7.87 5.51 -17.23
N PHE A 333 -7.15 5.10 -16.17
CA PHE A 333 -5.93 5.79 -15.73
C PHE A 333 -4.88 5.83 -16.85
N ILE A 334 -4.61 4.70 -17.50
CA ILE A 334 -3.66 4.64 -18.62
C ILE A 334 -4.15 5.45 -19.81
N ALA A 335 -5.46 5.40 -20.13
CA ALA A 335 -6.01 6.21 -21.21
C ALA A 335 -5.84 7.72 -20.96
N ASP A 336 -6.15 8.18 -19.74
CA ASP A 336 -6.01 9.60 -19.37
C ASP A 336 -4.55 10.07 -19.51
N VAL A 337 -3.59 9.24 -19.10
CA VAL A 337 -2.16 9.53 -19.22
C VAL A 337 -1.70 9.50 -20.68
N ALA A 338 -2.14 8.51 -21.46
CA ALA A 338 -1.75 8.32 -22.86
C ALA A 338 -2.36 9.35 -23.84
N GLU A 339 -3.44 10.02 -23.43
CA GLU A 339 -4.03 11.14 -24.17
C GLU A 339 -3.31 12.45 -23.90
N ARG A 340 -2.86 12.64 -22.66
CA ARG A 340 -2.12 13.84 -22.27
C ARG A 340 -0.68 13.83 -22.82
N ASP A 341 -0.05 12.66 -22.84
CA ASP A 341 1.37 12.51 -23.11
C ASP A 341 1.63 11.76 -24.44
N THR A 342 2.64 12.20 -25.20
CA THR A 342 2.98 11.57 -26.50
C THR A 342 3.66 10.21 -26.34
N GLU A 343 4.51 10.07 -25.32
CA GLU A 343 5.23 8.83 -24.98
C GLU A 343 4.84 8.36 -23.56
N LEU A 344 4.56 7.06 -23.43
CA LEU A 344 4.32 6.44 -22.13
C LEU A 344 5.63 6.25 -21.35
N GLN A 345 5.59 6.60 -20.06
CA GLN A 345 6.60 6.25 -19.08
C GLN A 345 6.32 4.87 -18.50
N ILE A 346 7.34 4.26 -17.91
CA ILE A 346 7.22 2.97 -17.23
C ILE A 346 6.39 3.06 -15.93
N MET A 347 6.36 4.24 -15.31
CA MET A 347 5.67 4.50 -14.06
C MET A 347 5.18 5.95 -13.97
N TYR A 348 4.19 6.16 -13.10
CA TYR A 348 3.55 7.46 -12.84
C TYR A 348 3.19 7.62 -11.36
N GLY A 349 3.05 8.87 -10.91
CA GLY A 349 2.37 9.19 -9.66
C GLY A 349 0.91 8.72 -9.69
N ILE A 350 0.29 8.59 -8.52
CA ILE A 350 -1.07 8.05 -8.40
C ILE A 350 -2.13 8.95 -9.04
N ASP A 351 -1.84 10.24 -9.27
CA ASP A 351 -2.67 11.20 -9.99
C ASP A 351 -2.23 11.41 -11.45
N GLY A 352 -1.28 10.57 -11.90
CA GLY A 352 -0.70 10.58 -13.24
C GLY A 352 0.47 11.54 -13.39
N GLU A 353 1.11 11.96 -12.29
CA GLU A 353 2.31 12.80 -12.33
C GLU A 353 3.45 12.10 -13.08
N ARG A 354 4.14 12.83 -13.97
CA ARG A 354 5.27 12.31 -14.76
C ARG A 354 6.61 12.43 -14.05
N ALA A 355 6.84 13.56 -13.39
CA ALA A 355 8.08 13.83 -12.67
C ALA A 355 8.02 13.21 -11.28
N LEU A 356 8.89 12.22 -11.05
CA LEU A 356 9.01 11.50 -9.77
C LEU A 356 10.42 11.67 -9.24
N ASP A 357 10.86 12.93 -9.17
CA ASP A 357 12.25 13.28 -8.87
C ASP A 357 12.72 12.61 -7.58
N GLU A 358 13.81 11.86 -7.71
CA GLU A 358 14.40 11.12 -6.60
C GLU A 358 15.24 12.07 -5.73
N GLN A 359 14.89 12.11 -4.45
CA GLN A 359 15.65 12.78 -3.41
C GLN A 359 16.21 11.75 -2.43
N ILE A 360 17.48 11.92 -2.05
CA ILE A 360 18.06 11.19 -0.91
C ILE A 360 17.73 11.94 0.38
N LEU A 361 17.19 11.22 1.35
CA LEU A 361 16.86 11.70 2.70
C LEU A 361 18.02 11.39 3.65
N GLU A 362 19.09 12.18 3.59
CA GLU A 362 20.34 11.93 4.34
C GLU A 362 20.18 11.93 5.86
N HIS A 363 19.13 12.58 6.36
CA HIS A 363 18.83 12.70 7.78
C HIS A 363 18.25 11.42 8.41
N LEU A 364 17.81 10.45 7.60
CA LEU A 364 17.23 9.19 8.08
C LEU A 364 18.26 8.08 8.18
N SER A 365 18.18 7.28 9.24
CA SER A 365 19.05 6.12 9.46
C SER A 365 18.88 5.04 8.40
N GLY A 366 17.65 4.86 7.91
CA GLY A 366 17.23 3.71 7.10
C GLY A 366 16.82 2.53 7.96
N TYR A 367 15.92 1.69 7.43
CA TYR A 367 15.51 0.43 8.05
C TYR A 367 16.76 -0.44 8.28
N GLU A 368 17.05 -0.76 9.54
CA GLU A 368 18.27 -1.49 9.95
C GLU A 368 19.58 -0.89 9.41
N GLY A 369 19.63 0.43 9.22
CA GLY A 369 20.79 1.14 8.68
C GLY A 369 20.95 1.00 7.16
N ALA A 370 19.97 0.43 6.44
CA ALA A 370 20.00 0.34 4.99
C ALA A 370 19.94 1.74 4.36
N ARG A 371 20.97 2.09 3.59
CA ARG A 371 21.14 3.41 2.98
C ARG A 371 21.48 3.30 1.49
N PRO A 372 21.09 4.30 0.69
CA PRO A 372 20.42 5.54 1.08
C PRO A 372 18.90 5.36 1.24
N VAL A 373 18.27 6.27 1.99
CA VAL A 373 16.81 6.42 2.02
C VAL A 373 16.40 7.41 0.93
N ARG A 374 15.38 7.08 0.16
CA ARG A 374 14.91 7.81 -1.01
C ARG A 374 13.44 8.19 -0.92
N ALA A 375 13.07 9.31 -1.52
CA ALA A 375 11.70 9.65 -1.85
C ALA A 375 11.66 10.00 -3.34
N GLY A 376 10.67 9.52 -4.07
CA GLY A 376 10.72 9.55 -5.54
C GLY A 376 11.54 8.38 -6.12
N ASN A 377 11.53 8.25 -7.44
CA ASN A 377 12.17 7.13 -8.11
C ASN A 377 12.73 7.52 -9.48
N ALA A 378 14.05 7.56 -9.60
CA ALA A 378 14.73 8.02 -10.81
C ALA A 378 14.48 7.13 -12.05
N ALA A 379 13.88 5.94 -11.90
CA ALA A 379 13.56 5.11 -13.06
C ALA A 379 12.44 5.71 -13.94
N TYR A 380 11.71 6.74 -13.47
CA TYR A 380 10.64 7.38 -14.25
C TYR A 380 11.13 7.95 -15.60
N GLY A 381 12.41 8.35 -15.67
CA GLY A 381 13.06 8.83 -16.90
C GLY A 381 13.72 7.73 -17.75
N GLN A 382 13.68 6.47 -17.32
CA GLN A 382 14.26 5.37 -18.09
C GLN A 382 13.36 4.97 -19.26
N ARG A 383 14.01 4.59 -20.36
CA ARG A 383 13.36 3.90 -21.48
C ARG A 383 13.45 2.40 -21.25
N GLN A 384 12.30 1.75 -21.11
CA GLN A 384 12.17 0.30 -21.07
C GLN A 384 11.14 -0.13 -22.11
N HIS A 385 11.48 -1.13 -22.92
CA HIS A 385 10.62 -1.54 -24.04
C HIS A 385 9.48 -2.48 -23.62
N ASP A 386 9.49 -2.98 -22.39
CA ASP A 386 8.47 -3.87 -21.86
C ASP A 386 7.12 -3.18 -21.66
N VAL A 387 7.12 -1.86 -21.45
CA VAL A 387 5.92 -1.05 -21.23
C VAL A 387 4.87 -1.23 -22.33
N TRP A 388 5.29 -1.33 -23.60
CA TRP A 388 4.37 -1.48 -24.73
C TRP A 388 3.64 -2.82 -24.68
N GLY A 389 4.38 -3.90 -24.41
CA GLY A 389 3.80 -5.23 -24.27
C GLY A 389 2.87 -5.31 -23.06
N ALA A 390 3.24 -4.68 -21.94
CA ALA A 390 2.43 -4.69 -20.73
C ALA A 390 1.05 -4.04 -20.95
N VAL A 391 1.02 -2.86 -21.58
CA VAL A 391 -0.24 -2.19 -21.93
C VAL A 391 -1.08 -3.06 -22.87
N LEU A 392 -0.49 -3.61 -23.93
CA LEU A 392 -1.21 -4.38 -24.93
C LEU A 392 -1.76 -5.70 -24.36
N ASP A 393 -1.01 -6.38 -23.50
CA ASP A 393 -1.47 -7.61 -22.84
C ASP A 393 -2.60 -7.31 -21.84
N SER A 394 -2.47 -6.23 -21.06
CA SER A 394 -3.53 -5.76 -20.16
C SER A 394 -4.84 -5.49 -20.91
N VAL A 395 -4.76 -4.77 -22.03
CA VAL A 395 -5.94 -4.43 -22.82
C VAL A 395 -6.52 -5.66 -23.52
N TYR A 396 -5.69 -6.54 -24.05
CA TYR A 396 -6.16 -7.77 -24.69
C TYR A 396 -6.93 -8.67 -23.72
N LEU A 397 -6.41 -8.86 -22.50
CA LEU A 397 -7.08 -9.61 -21.44
C LEU A 397 -8.44 -8.98 -21.11
N HIS A 398 -8.48 -7.65 -21.01
CA HIS A 398 -9.72 -6.91 -20.74
C HIS A 398 -10.74 -7.04 -21.87
N THR A 399 -10.35 -6.84 -23.13
CA THR A 399 -11.24 -6.94 -24.28
C THR A 399 -11.86 -8.33 -24.42
N LYS A 400 -11.08 -9.38 -24.19
CA LYS A 400 -11.59 -10.77 -24.25
C LYS A 400 -12.72 -11.03 -23.24
N SER A 401 -12.72 -10.32 -22.12
CA SER A 401 -13.71 -10.50 -21.04
C SER A 401 -15.07 -9.86 -21.34
N ARG A 402 -15.07 -8.73 -22.05
CA ARG A 402 -16.27 -7.90 -22.29
C ARG A 402 -16.73 -7.86 -23.74
N ASP A 403 -15.99 -8.53 -24.63
CA ASP A 403 -16.20 -8.50 -26.09
C ASP A 403 -16.31 -7.06 -26.63
N ARG A 404 -15.58 -6.14 -26.01
CA ARG A 404 -15.62 -4.71 -26.34
C ARG A 404 -14.26 -4.07 -26.14
N LEU A 405 -13.81 -3.34 -27.15
CA LEU A 405 -12.66 -2.44 -27.06
C LEU A 405 -13.15 -1.00 -27.24
N ASP A 406 -12.82 -0.14 -26.29
CA ASP A 406 -13.15 1.28 -26.36
C ASP A 406 -12.41 1.94 -27.54
N GLU A 407 -13.15 2.67 -28.39
CA GLU A 407 -12.57 3.40 -29.54
C GLU A 407 -11.56 4.47 -29.11
N ARG A 408 -11.74 5.04 -27.91
CA ARG A 408 -10.81 6.01 -27.31
C ARG A 408 -9.42 5.41 -27.14
N ILE A 409 -9.33 4.11 -26.88
CA ILE A 409 -8.08 3.41 -26.55
C ILE A 409 -7.37 2.94 -27.82
N TRP A 410 -8.09 2.71 -28.92
CA TRP A 410 -7.49 2.15 -30.14
C TRP A 410 -6.31 2.96 -30.69
N PRO A 411 -6.38 4.30 -30.84
CA PRO A 411 -5.22 5.09 -31.28
C PRO A 411 -4.02 4.98 -30.35
N ILE A 412 -4.24 4.79 -29.05
CA ILE A 412 -3.16 4.59 -28.07
C ILE A 412 -2.46 3.25 -28.32
N LEU A 413 -3.21 2.18 -28.54
CA LEU A 413 -2.66 0.85 -28.81
C LEU A 413 -1.88 0.82 -30.12
N VAL A 414 -2.42 1.42 -31.18
CA VAL A 414 -1.70 1.57 -32.46
C VAL A 414 -0.34 2.23 -32.22
N ARG A 415 -0.28 3.34 -31.48
CA ARG A 415 0.99 4.00 -31.14
C ARG A 415 1.95 3.08 -30.38
N GLN A 416 1.47 2.31 -29.41
CA GLN A 416 2.33 1.41 -28.63
C GLN A 416 2.88 0.26 -29.48
N VAL A 417 2.07 -0.31 -30.37
CA VAL A 417 2.55 -1.36 -31.29
C VAL A 417 3.58 -0.79 -32.26
N GLU A 418 3.30 0.35 -32.90
CA GLU A 418 4.28 0.98 -33.81
C GLU A 418 5.59 1.34 -33.10
N ALA A 419 5.53 1.83 -31.86
CA ALA A 419 6.72 2.12 -31.06
C ALA A 419 7.52 0.83 -30.80
N ALA A 420 6.86 -0.27 -30.42
CA ALA A 420 7.51 -1.56 -30.26
C ALA A 420 8.18 -2.04 -31.55
N LEU A 421 7.49 -1.95 -32.70
CA LEU A 421 8.05 -2.37 -33.98
C LEU A 421 9.24 -1.51 -34.44
N THR A 422 9.25 -0.22 -34.07
CA THR A 422 10.33 0.70 -34.39
C THR A 422 11.58 0.39 -33.55
N HIS A 423 11.41 0.11 -32.25
CA HIS A 423 12.50 0.14 -31.29
C HIS A 423 12.94 -1.24 -30.76
N TRP A 424 12.29 -2.35 -31.12
CA TRP A 424 12.61 -3.68 -30.53
C TRP A 424 14.06 -4.15 -30.74
N ARG A 425 14.76 -3.60 -31.73
CA ARG A 425 16.18 -3.87 -32.00
C ARG A 425 17.15 -2.99 -31.20
N GLU A 426 16.65 -1.98 -30.51
CA GLU A 426 17.46 -1.07 -29.71
C GLU A 426 17.78 -1.66 -28.33
N ARG A 427 18.67 -0.97 -27.59
CA ARG A 427 19.04 -1.34 -26.22
C ARG A 427 18.20 -0.53 -25.22
N ASP A 428 17.81 -1.15 -24.12
CA ASP A 428 17.01 -0.51 -23.08
C ASP A 428 17.55 -0.85 -21.67
N ARG A 429 16.80 -0.53 -20.61
CA ARG A 429 17.18 -0.80 -19.22
C ARG A 429 16.59 -2.10 -18.64
N GLY A 430 15.76 -2.81 -19.40
CA GLY A 430 15.13 -4.06 -19.01
C GLY A 430 14.18 -3.92 -17.82
N ILE A 431 13.49 -5.01 -17.49
CA ILE A 431 12.45 -5.03 -16.42
C ILE A 431 13.01 -4.79 -15.00
N TRP A 432 14.33 -4.95 -14.83
CA TRP A 432 15.04 -4.75 -13.56
C TRP A 432 15.66 -3.36 -13.41
N GLU A 433 15.35 -2.45 -14.35
CA GLU A 433 15.65 -1.01 -14.25
C GLU A 433 17.13 -0.71 -14.00
N VAL A 434 18.01 -1.47 -14.66
CA VAL A 434 19.44 -1.48 -14.36
C VAL A 434 20.02 -0.09 -14.57
N ARG A 435 20.63 0.49 -13.52
CA ARG A 435 21.16 1.87 -13.58
C ARG A 435 22.43 2.04 -14.44
N GLY A 436 23.03 0.96 -14.95
CA GLY A 436 24.17 0.99 -15.90
C GLY A 436 23.77 1.02 -17.38
N GLU A 437 24.75 1.08 -18.30
CA GLU A 437 24.53 1.24 -19.75
C GLU A 437 23.39 0.35 -20.33
N PRO A 438 22.55 0.89 -21.24
CA PRO A 438 21.51 0.10 -21.91
C PRO A 438 22.07 -1.16 -22.58
N LYS A 439 21.33 -2.27 -22.49
CA LYS A 439 21.69 -3.56 -23.10
C LYS A 439 20.52 -4.13 -23.89
N HIS A 440 20.78 -5.19 -24.65
CA HIS A 440 19.71 -6.00 -25.19
C HIS A 440 19.25 -6.99 -24.11
N PHE A 441 17.97 -6.94 -23.77
CA PHE A 441 17.35 -7.88 -22.85
C PHE A 441 16.36 -8.76 -23.61
N THR A 442 16.47 -10.08 -23.44
CA THR A 442 15.52 -11.03 -24.03
C THR A 442 14.10 -10.75 -23.57
N SER A 443 13.89 -10.42 -22.29
CA SER A 443 12.58 -10.04 -21.75
C SER A 443 11.97 -8.84 -22.46
N SER A 444 12.77 -7.82 -22.78
CA SER A 444 12.31 -6.62 -23.48
C SER A 444 11.87 -6.95 -24.90
N LYS A 445 12.64 -7.75 -25.64
CA LYS A 445 12.26 -8.22 -26.99
C LYS A 445 10.99 -9.08 -26.97
N VAL A 446 10.86 -9.97 -25.98
CA VAL A 446 9.64 -10.76 -25.78
C VAL A 446 8.43 -9.85 -25.54
N MET A 447 8.58 -8.77 -24.79
CA MET A 447 7.47 -7.83 -24.57
C MET A 447 7.15 -6.98 -25.80
N CYS A 448 8.12 -6.66 -26.65
CA CYS A 448 7.85 -6.10 -27.98
C CYS A 448 7.07 -7.09 -28.86
N TRP A 449 7.42 -8.38 -28.80
CA TRP A 449 6.66 -9.44 -29.45
C TRP A 449 5.22 -9.52 -28.92
N VAL A 450 5.03 -9.46 -27.60
CA VAL A 450 3.69 -9.41 -26.99
C VAL A 450 2.90 -8.22 -27.52
N ALA A 451 3.50 -7.03 -27.60
CA ALA A 451 2.83 -5.86 -28.16
C ALA A 451 2.33 -6.13 -29.59
N ALA A 452 3.18 -6.68 -30.45
CA ALA A 452 2.83 -7.00 -31.84
C ALA A 452 1.76 -8.10 -31.95
N ASP A 453 1.89 -9.22 -31.22
CA ASP A 453 0.93 -10.34 -31.25
C ASP A 453 -0.44 -9.91 -30.70
N ARG A 454 -0.49 -9.24 -29.54
CA ARG A 454 -1.76 -8.76 -28.96
C ARG A 454 -2.38 -7.66 -29.81
N GLY A 455 -1.57 -6.76 -30.35
CA GLY A 455 -2.00 -5.77 -31.34
C GLY A 455 -2.68 -6.43 -32.53
N ALA A 456 -2.04 -7.44 -33.14
CA ALA A 456 -2.58 -8.16 -34.27
C ALA A 456 -3.94 -8.81 -33.96
N ARG A 457 -4.08 -9.44 -32.78
CA ARG A 457 -5.34 -10.04 -32.34
C ARG A 457 -6.45 -9.00 -32.13
N LEU A 458 -6.13 -7.86 -31.51
CA LEU A 458 -7.07 -6.76 -31.32
C LEU A 458 -7.49 -6.13 -32.66
N ALA A 459 -6.57 -5.99 -33.61
CA ALA A 459 -6.87 -5.52 -34.97
C ALA A 459 -7.87 -6.47 -35.68
N ARG A 460 -7.68 -7.79 -35.58
CA ARG A 460 -8.63 -8.78 -36.11
C ARG A 460 -10.02 -8.64 -35.49
N LEU A 461 -10.10 -8.47 -34.17
CA LEU A 461 -11.38 -8.26 -33.47
C LEU A 461 -12.12 -7.01 -33.95
N ARG A 462 -11.39 -6.00 -34.44
CA ARG A 462 -11.96 -4.78 -35.04
C ARG A 462 -12.24 -4.89 -36.55
N GLY A 463 -11.84 -6.00 -37.19
CA GLY A 463 -11.95 -6.16 -38.64
C GLY A 463 -10.90 -5.39 -39.45
N ASP A 464 -9.79 -4.96 -38.85
CA ASP A 464 -8.67 -4.35 -39.56
C ASP A 464 -7.64 -5.40 -39.99
N ASP A 465 -7.98 -6.14 -41.05
CA ASP A 465 -7.15 -7.25 -41.55
C ASP A 465 -5.77 -6.80 -42.03
N ALA A 466 -5.66 -5.56 -42.54
CA ALA A 466 -4.39 -5.03 -43.03
C ALA A 466 -3.41 -4.79 -41.87
N LEU A 467 -3.85 -4.12 -40.79
CA LEU A 467 -3.04 -3.96 -39.58
C LEU A 467 -2.75 -5.30 -38.92
N ALA A 468 -3.76 -6.17 -38.80
CA ALA A 468 -3.59 -7.48 -38.21
C ALA A 468 -2.48 -8.31 -38.88
N ASN A 469 -2.48 -8.35 -40.22
CA ASN A 469 -1.48 -9.12 -40.96
C ASN A 469 -0.08 -8.50 -40.85
N ARG A 470 0.05 -7.18 -40.91
CA ARG A 470 1.34 -6.49 -40.75
C ARG A 470 1.94 -6.73 -39.36
N TRP A 471 1.14 -6.56 -38.31
CA TRP A 471 1.61 -6.74 -36.94
C TRP A 471 1.90 -8.21 -36.62
N GLN A 472 1.14 -9.15 -37.19
CA GLN A 472 1.45 -10.59 -37.06
C GLN A 472 2.80 -10.93 -37.70
N ALA A 473 3.07 -10.45 -38.92
CA ALA A 473 4.35 -10.71 -39.58
C ALA A 473 5.54 -10.17 -38.77
N ALA A 474 5.37 -8.99 -38.16
CA ALA A 474 6.38 -8.43 -37.27
C ALA A 474 6.53 -9.22 -35.96
N ALA A 475 5.44 -9.73 -35.39
CA ALA A 475 5.52 -10.64 -34.25
C ALA A 475 6.30 -11.92 -34.63
N ASP A 476 6.03 -12.52 -35.78
CA ASP A 476 6.71 -13.73 -36.22
C ASP A 476 8.22 -13.48 -36.42
N GLU A 477 8.60 -12.30 -36.93
CA GLU A 477 9.99 -11.86 -37.06
C GLU A 477 10.69 -11.72 -35.69
N ILE A 478 10.06 -11.03 -34.73
CA ILE A 478 10.64 -10.85 -33.39
C ILE A 478 10.78 -12.22 -32.69
N HIS A 479 9.79 -13.09 -32.83
CA HIS A 479 9.83 -14.45 -32.27
C HIS A 479 11.00 -15.25 -32.85
N ALA A 480 11.23 -15.19 -34.16
CA ALA A 480 12.36 -15.86 -34.80
C ALA A 480 13.71 -15.33 -34.30
N ASP A 481 13.87 -14.01 -34.12
CA ASP A 481 15.08 -13.40 -33.56
C ASP A 481 15.33 -13.81 -32.10
N VAL A 482 14.28 -13.88 -31.28
CA VAL A 482 14.38 -14.28 -29.88
C VAL A 482 14.76 -15.76 -29.71
N CYS A 483 14.31 -16.61 -30.64
CA CYS A 483 14.56 -18.06 -30.61
C CYS A 483 15.88 -18.49 -31.27
N ALA A 484 16.52 -17.61 -32.04
CA ALA A 484 17.83 -17.83 -32.66
C ALA A 484 18.96 -17.59 -31.65
#